data_AF-A0A376NSJ7-F1
#
_entry.id   AF-A0A376NSJ7-F1
#
_cell.length_a   1.000
_cell.length_b   1.000
_cell.length_c   1.000
_cell.angle_alpha   90.00
_cell.angle_beta   90.00
_cell.angle_gamma   90.00
#
_symmetry.space_group_name_H-M   'P 1'
#
loop_
_entity.id
_entity.type
_entity.pdbx_description
1 polymer ?
#
loop_
_entity_poly.entity_id
_entity_poly.type
_entity_poly.pdbx_seq_one_letter_code
_entity_poly.pdbx_strand_id
1 'polypeptide(L)'
;MTLLASLRDWLKAQQLDAVLLSSRQNKQPHLGISTGSGYVVISRESAHILVDSRYFVEVEARAQGYQLHLLDATNTLTTIVNQIIADEQLQTLGFEGQQVSWETAHRWKSELNAKLVSATPDVLRQIKRQRRWR
;
A
#
# COMPACT_ATOMS: atom_id res chain seq x y z
N MET A 1 11.67 2.42 -16.36
CA MET A 1 10.29 2.35 -15.83
C MET A 1 10.33 2.68 -14.35
N THR A 2 9.40 3.51 -13.86
CA THR A 2 9.32 3.86 -12.43
C THR A 2 8.61 2.75 -11.66
N LEU A 3 8.90 2.63 -10.36
CA LEU A 3 8.31 1.61 -9.47
C LEU A 3 6.77 1.61 -9.51
N LEU A 4 6.18 2.81 -9.46
CA LEU A 4 4.73 3.00 -9.51
C LEU A 4 4.13 2.55 -10.84
N ALA A 5 4.80 2.82 -11.96
CA ALA A 5 4.30 2.40 -13.28
C ALA A 5 4.20 0.86 -13.37
N SER A 6 5.25 0.15 -12.98
CA SER A 6 5.24 -1.32 -12.99
C SER A 6 4.20 -1.91 -12.05
N LEU A 7 3.94 -1.26 -10.91
CA LEU A 7 2.90 -1.71 -9.98
C LEU A 7 1.49 -1.47 -10.51
N ARG A 8 1.28 -0.35 -11.21
CA ARG A 8 0.01 -0.04 -11.90
C ARG A 8 -0.28 -0.98 -13.06
N ASP A 9 0.74 -1.37 -13.82
CA ASP A 9 0.58 -2.39 -14.85
C ASP A 9 0.22 -3.75 -14.25
N TRP A 10 0.83 -4.11 -13.11
CA TRP A 10 0.46 -5.30 -12.37
C TRP A 10 -0.98 -5.25 -11.83
N LEU A 11 -1.44 -4.11 -11.30
CA LEU A 11 -2.84 -3.91 -10.88
C LEU A 11 -3.81 -4.17 -12.03
N LYS A 12 -3.51 -3.65 -13.23
CA LYS A 12 -4.31 -3.91 -14.44
C LYS A 12 -4.33 -5.40 -14.80
N ALA A 13 -3.18 -6.06 -14.79
CA ALA A 13 -3.07 -7.49 -15.11
C ALA A 13 -3.84 -8.38 -14.11
N GLN A 14 -3.89 -7.99 -12.84
CA GLN A 14 -4.62 -8.70 -11.79
C GLN A 14 -6.10 -8.29 -11.66
N GLN A 15 -6.57 -7.34 -12.49
CA GLN A 15 -7.92 -6.78 -12.42
C GLN A 15 -8.23 -6.18 -11.02
N LEU A 16 -7.25 -5.51 -10.42
CA LEU A 16 -7.39 -4.83 -9.14
C LEU A 16 -7.44 -3.31 -9.35
N ASP A 17 -8.21 -2.61 -8.53
CA ASP A 17 -8.29 -1.15 -8.57
C ASP A 17 -7.20 -0.52 -7.71
N ALA A 18 -6.93 -1.11 -6.55
CA ALA A 18 -5.84 -0.73 -5.68
C ALA A 18 -5.20 -1.94 -4.97
N VAL A 19 -4.05 -1.71 -4.34
CA VAL A 19 -3.39 -2.67 -3.46
C VAL A 19 -2.93 -2.00 -2.17
N LEU A 20 -3.18 -2.68 -1.05
CA LEU A 20 -2.71 -2.35 0.28
C LEU A 20 -1.46 -3.19 0.60
N LEU A 21 -0.32 -2.51 0.73
CA LEU A 21 0.96 -3.08 1.14
C LEU A 21 1.15 -2.91 2.65
N SER A 22 1.32 -4.03 3.34
CA SER A 22 1.51 -4.12 4.79
C SER A 22 2.87 -4.72 5.15
N SER A 23 3.48 -5.49 4.25
CA SER A 23 4.75 -6.18 4.49
C SER A 23 5.92 -5.20 4.44
N ARG A 24 6.83 -5.35 5.41
CA ARG A 24 8.06 -4.52 5.50
C ARG A 24 8.85 -4.51 4.18
N GLN A 25 8.92 -5.66 3.51
CA GLN A 25 9.72 -5.84 2.31
C GLN A 25 9.18 -5.07 1.11
N ASN A 26 7.86 -4.99 0.99
CA ASN A 26 7.18 -4.31 -0.10
C ASN A 26 6.96 -2.84 0.18
N LYS A 27 6.87 -2.41 1.45
CA LYS A 27 6.82 -0.99 1.84
C LYS A 27 8.15 -0.26 1.69
N GLN A 28 9.27 -0.91 1.98
CA GLN A 28 10.60 -0.26 2.01
C GLN A 28 10.95 0.54 0.74
N PRO A 29 10.68 0.05 -0.49
CA PRO A 29 10.94 0.83 -1.71
C PRO A 29 10.10 2.11 -1.84
N HIS A 30 8.95 2.19 -1.17
CA HIS A 30 8.06 3.35 -1.18
C HIS A 30 8.36 4.32 -0.04
N LEU A 31 8.61 3.80 1.17
CA LEU A 31 8.87 4.61 2.35
C LEU A 31 10.32 5.11 2.44
N GLY A 32 11.26 4.42 1.78
CA GLY A 32 12.70 4.65 1.95
C GLY A 32 13.25 4.15 3.30
N ILE A 33 12.38 3.75 4.23
CA ILE A 33 12.71 3.19 5.53
C ILE A 33 12.18 1.77 5.69
N SER A 34 12.86 0.98 6.51
CA SER A 34 12.52 -0.42 6.73
C SER A 34 11.73 -0.59 8.03
N THR A 35 10.44 -0.25 7.99
CA THR A 35 9.53 -0.31 9.14
C THR A 35 8.47 -1.41 9.02
N GLY A 36 8.13 -2.03 10.15
CA GLY A 36 7.00 -2.95 10.27
C GLY A 36 5.65 -2.22 10.37
N SER A 37 5.65 -0.99 10.90
CA SER A 37 4.48 -0.13 11.03
C SER A 37 4.16 0.61 9.73
N GLY A 38 2.98 1.21 9.65
CA GLY A 38 2.51 1.95 8.48
C GLY A 38 2.10 1.06 7.31
N TYR A 39 1.51 1.68 6.31
CA TYR A 39 0.91 1.04 5.14
C TYR A 39 1.16 1.89 3.89
N VAL A 40 1.16 1.25 2.74
CA VAL A 40 1.20 1.95 1.44
C VAL A 40 -0.01 1.47 0.65
N VAL A 41 -0.81 2.41 0.14
CA VAL A 41 -1.95 2.12 -0.74
C VAL A 41 -1.61 2.66 -2.11
N ILE A 42 -1.71 1.83 -3.14
CA ILE A 42 -1.45 2.25 -4.51
C ILE A 42 -2.66 1.90 -5.33
N SER A 43 -3.27 2.92 -5.94
CA SER A 43 -4.32 2.74 -6.92
C SER A 43 -3.76 2.91 -8.34
N ARG A 44 -4.65 2.80 -9.32
CA ARG A 44 -4.33 3.08 -10.72
C ARG A 44 -3.93 4.54 -10.95
N GLU A 45 -4.44 5.47 -10.13
CA GLU A 45 -4.31 6.91 -10.35
C GLU A 45 -3.43 7.58 -9.29
N SER A 46 -3.57 7.17 -8.04
CA SER A 46 -2.92 7.77 -6.88
C SER A 46 -1.93 6.81 -6.22
N ALA A 47 -1.19 7.33 -5.25
CA ALA A 47 -0.36 6.55 -4.36
C ALA A 47 -0.35 7.24 -2.99
N HIS A 48 -0.57 6.49 -1.94
CA HIS A 48 -0.72 6.99 -0.58
C HIS A 48 0.18 6.25 0.38
N ILE A 49 0.75 6.98 1.33
CA ILE A 49 1.58 6.45 2.41
C ILE A 49 0.89 6.79 3.71
N LEU A 50 0.62 5.77 4.53
CA LEU A 50 0.03 5.91 5.85
C LEU A 50 1.09 5.56 6.88
N VAL A 51 1.54 6.54 7.67
CA VAL A 51 2.58 6.37 8.68
C VAL A 51 2.23 7.11 9.96
N ASP A 52 2.66 6.58 11.09
CA ASP A 52 2.52 7.27 12.37
C ASP A 52 3.55 8.42 12.51
N SER A 53 3.33 9.29 13.49
CA SER A 53 4.12 10.52 13.69
C SER A 53 5.63 10.28 13.85
N ARG A 54 6.06 9.08 14.29
CA ARG A 54 7.50 8.77 14.44
C ARG A 54 8.25 8.79 13.11
N TYR A 55 7.55 8.47 12.02
CA TYR A 55 8.15 8.36 10.69
C TYR A 55 7.66 9.43 9.72
N PHE A 56 6.63 10.20 10.08
CA PHE A 56 5.98 11.16 9.18
C PHE A 56 6.97 12.15 8.56
N VAL A 57 7.75 12.87 9.39
CA VAL A 57 8.72 13.87 8.94
C VAL A 57 9.83 13.27 8.07
N GLU A 58 10.33 12.08 8.43
CA GLU A 58 11.38 11.42 7.67
C GLU A 58 10.88 10.97 6.29
N VAL A 59 9.63 10.50 6.21
CA VAL A 59 9.05 9.99 4.97
C VAL A 59 8.56 11.13 4.08
N GLU A 60 8.06 12.23 4.64
CA GLU A 60 7.58 13.41 3.90
C GLU A 60 8.62 13.92 2.89
N ALA A 61 9.89 14.05 3.31
CA ALA A 61 10.97 14.51 2.45
C ALA A 61 11.27 13.58 1.25
N ARG A 62 10.85 12.32 1.33
CA ARG A 62 11.14 11.26 0.33
C ARG A 62 9.89 10.81 -0.43
N ALA A 63 8.70 11.19 0.01
CA ALA A 63 7.42 10.76 -0.52
C ALA A 63 6.98 11.53 -1.78
N GLN A 64 7.92 11.93 -2.64
CA GLN A 64 7.60 12.63 -3.87
C GLN A 64 6.73 11.74 -4.77
N GLY A 65 5.54 12.22 -5.11
CA GLY A 65 4.54 11.46 -5.89
C GLY A 65 3.63 10.56 -5.05
N TYR A 66 3.68 10.67 -3.72
CA TYR A 66 2.75 10.04 -2.80
C TYR A 66 2.03 11.09 -1.96
N GLN A 67 0.79 10.80 -1.59
CA GLN A 67 0.07 11.54 -0.57
C GLN A 67 0.36 10.94 0.80
N LEU A 68 0.87 11.74 1.72
CA LEU A 68 1.15 11.30 3.09
C LEU A 68 -0.07 11.46 3.98
N HIS A 69 -0.37 10.43 4.76
CA HIS A 69 -1.43 10.41 5.75
C HIS A 69 -0.86 10.03 7.10
N LEU A 70 -1.22 10.81 8.11
CA LEU A 70 -0.82 10.56 9.49
C LEU A 70 -1.74 9.50 10.11
N LEU A 71 -1.16 8.44 10.65
CA LEU A 71 -1.88 7.46 11.46
C LEU A 71 -1.89 7.91 12.92
N ASP A 72 -3.09 8.10 13.45
CA ASP A 72 -3.34 8.44 14.86
C ASP A 72 -4.59 7.70 15.38
N ALA A 73 -5.03 8.04 16.60
CA ALA A 73 -6.19 7.38 17.23
C ALA A 73 -7.52 7.69 16.50
N THR A 74 -7.62 8.82 15.82
CA THR A 74 -8.79 9.28 15.07
C THR A 74 -8.71 8.84 13.61
N ASN A 75 -7.54 9.01 12.98
CA ASN A 75 -7.22 8.65 11.60
C ASN A 75 -6.58 7.27 11.56
N THR A 76 -7.42 6.26 11.69
CA THR A 76 -7.00 4.86 11.60
C THR A 76 -6.83 4.41 10.15
N LEU A 77 -6.13 3.29 9.94
CA LEU A 77 -5.97 2.67 8.61
C LEU A 77 -7.32 2.57 7.87
N THR A 78 -8.35 2.07 8.53
CA THR A 78 -9.64 1.80 7.88
C THR A 78 -10.37 3.08 7.51
N THR A 79 -10.29 4.12 8.34
CA THR A 79 -10.88 5.43 8.00
C THR A 79 -10.25 6.04 6.75
N ILE A 80 -8.91 6.07 6.68
CA ILE A 80 -8.18 6.64 5.54
C ILE A 80 -8.39 5.79 4.28
N VAL A 81 -8.30 4.45 4.39
CA VAL A 81 -8.50 3.56 3.24
C VAL A 81 -9.94 3.64 2.72
N ASN A 82 -10.94 3.72 3.59
CA ASN A 82 -12.33 3.89 3.17
C ASN A 82 -12.57 5.24 2.49
N GLN A 83 -11.90 6.30 2.95
CA GLN A 83 -11.93 7.59 2.28
C GLN A 83 -11.37 7.48 0.86
N ILE A 84 -10.21 6.85 0.68
CA ILE A 84 -9.61 6.60 -0.64
C ILE A 84 -10.54 5.73 -1.52
N ILE A 85 -11.15 4.69 -0.95
CA ILE A 85 -12.12 3.85 -1.65
C ILE A 85 -13.31 4.67 -2.14
N ALA A 86 -13.83 5.59 -1.32
CA ALA A 86 -14.95 6.44 -1.68
C ALA A 86 -14.58 7.49 -2.75
N ASP A 87 -13.44 8.16 -2.59
CA ASP A 87 -12.95 9.20 -3.50
C ASP A 87 -12.66 8.65 -4.91
N GLU A 88 -12.10 7.44 -4.99
CA GLU A 88 -11.73 6.80 -6.27
C GLU A 88 -12.71 5.70 -6.70
N GLN A 89 -13.82 5.52 -5.97
CA GLN A 89 -14.86 4.51 -6.24
C GLN A 89 -14.32 3.08 -6.41
N LEU A 90 -13.28 2.73 -5.63
CA LEU A 90 -12.55 1.46 -5.74
C LEU A 90 -13.47 0.28 -5.41
N GLN A 91 -13.57 -0.70 -6.31
CA GLN A 91 -14.39 -1.89 -6.09
C GLN A 91 -13.55 -3.03 -5.50
N THR A 92 -12.29 -3.13 -5.92
CA THR A 92 -11.38 -4.22 -5.57
C THR A 92 -10.10 -3.72 -4.93
N LEU A 93 -9.81 -4.24 -3.74
CA LEU A 93 -8.60 -3.92 -2.99
C LEU A 93 -7.75 -5.17 -2.78
N GLY A 94 -6.59 -5.21 -3.43
CA GLY A 94 -5.57 -6.24 -3.21
C GLY A 94 -4.95 -6.12 -1.83
N PHE A 95 -4.66 -7.22 -1.16
CA PHE A 95 -3.86 -7.23 0.07
C PHE A 95 -2.91 -8.43 0.12
N GLU A 96 -1.82 -8.30 0.89
CA GLU A 96 -0.78 -9.33 0.98
C GLU A 96 -1.19 -10.50 1.90
N GLY A 97 -2.11 -11.35 1.44
CA GLY A 97 -2.69 -12.42 2.26
C GLY A 97 -1.70 -13.47 2.79
N GLN A 98 -0.51 -13.60 2.20
CA GLN A 98 0.56 -14.45 2.75
C GLN A 98 1.34 -13.80 3.91
N GLN A 99 1.18 -12.49 4.11
CA GLN A 99 1.92 -11.71 5.12
C GLN A 99 1.01 -11.18 6.23
N VAL A 100 -0.30 -11.13 5.97
CA VAL A 100 -1.32 -10.63 6.89
C VAL A 100 -1.93 -11.81 7.63
N SER A 101 -2.09 -11.69 8.96
CA SER A 101 -2.73 -12.73 9.76
C SER A 101 -4.20 -12.90 9.36
N TRP A 102 -4.74 -14.10 9.57
CA TRP A 102 -6.14 -14.40 9.27
C TRP A 102 -7.09 -13.44 10.00
N GLU A 103 -6.83 -13.14 11.27
CA GLU A 103 -7.63 -12.18 12.06
C GLU A 103 -7.61 -10.77 11.47
N THR A 104 -6.43 -10.30 11.05
CA THR A 104 -6.30 -8.96 10.44
C THR A 104 -7.03 -8.89 9.11
N ALA A 105 -6.90 -9.92 8.26
CA ALA A 105 -7.61 -9.99 6.99
C ALA A 105 -9.13 -10.06 7.19
N HIS A 106 -9.60 -10.82 8.19
CA HIS A 106 -11.01 -10.92 8.52
C HIS A 106 -11.56 -9.58 9.02
N ARG A 107 -10.82 -8.88 9.87
CA ARG A 107 -11.16 -7.54 10.34
C ARG A 107 -11.27 -6.54 9.17
N TRP A 108 -10.27 -6.51 8.29
CA TRP A 108 -10.31 -5.64 7.11
C TRP A 108 -11.50 -5.95 6.21
N LYS A 109 -11.88 -7.22 6.08
CA LYS A 109 -13.05 -7.62 5.29
C LYS A 109 -14.36 -7.05 5.81
N SER A 110 -14.47 -6.83 7.12
CA SER A 110 -15.66 -6.24 7.74
C SER A 110 -15.60 -4.72 7.82
N GLU A 111 -14.40 -4.14 7.91
CA GLU A 111 -14.23 -2.69 8.10
C GLU A 111 -13.98 -1.91 6.80
N LEU A 112 -13.50 -2.56 5.72
CA LEU A 112 -13.21 -1.90 4.44
C LEU A 112 -14.36 -2.04 3.45
N ASN A 113 -14.75 -0.93 2.84
CA ASN A 113 -15.88 -0.83 1.91
C ASN A 113 -15.54 -1.28 0.48
N ALA A 114 -14.61 -2.23 0.32
CA ALA A 114 -14.18 -2.77 -0.96
C ALA A 114 -14.00 -4.28 -0.90
N LYS A 115 -14.08 -4.94 -2.05
CA LYS A 115 -13.83 -6.38 -2.14
C LYS A 115 -12.34 -6.67 -1.98
N LEU A 116 -11.98 -7.23 -0.83
CA LEU A 116 -10.62 -7.66 -0.55
C LEU A 116 -10.25 -8.92 -1.33
N VAL A 117 -9.14 -8.84 -2.05
CA VAL A 117 -8.58 -9.94 -2.85
C VAL A 117 -7.16 -10.20 -2.39
N SER A 118 -6.84 -11.44 -2.04
CA SER A 118 -5.46 -11.81 -1.71
C SER A 118 -4.60 -11.70 -2.96
N ALA A 119 -3.58 -10.85 -2.93
CA ALA A 119 -2.69 -10.61 -4.05
C ALA A 119 -1.26 -10.46 -3.57
N THR A 120 -0.32 -11.07 -4.29
CA THR A 120 1.12 -10.96 -4.00
C THR A 120 1.78 -10.17 -5.12
N PRO A 121 2.30 -8.95 -4.85
CA PRO A 121 2.94 -8.14 -5.87
C PRO A 121 4.37 -8.65 -6.13
N ASP A 122 4.49 -9.77 -6.86
CA ASP A 122 5.77 -10.37 -7.24
C ASP A 122 6.64 -9.44 -8.10
N VAL A 123 6.02 -8.47 -8.80
CA VAL A 123 6.72 -7.43 -9.58
C VAL A 123 7.71 -6.62 -8.71
N LEU A 124 7.38 -6.39 -7.44
CA LEU A 124 8.26 -5.68 -6.50
C LEU A 124 9.54 -6.48 -6.20
N ARG A 125 9.47 -7.81 -6.20
CA ARG A 125 10.62 -8.70 -5.99
C ARG A 125 11.58 -8.66 -7.19
N GLN A 126 11.05 -8.52 -8.41
CA GLN A 126 11.85 -8.45 -9.63
C GLN A 126 12.61 -7.13 -9.76
N ILE A 127 11.99 -6.00 -9.39
CA ILE A 127 12.65 -4.68 -9.39
C ILE A 127 13.82 -4.63 -8.40
N LYS A 128 13.67 -5.26 -7.23
CA LYS A 128 14.77 -5.42 -6.24
C LYS A 128 15.97 -6.17 -6.82
N ARG A 129 15.77 -7.17 -7.69
CA ARG A 129 16.90 -7.90 -8.32
C ARG A 129 17.71 -6.99 -9.22
N GLN A 130 17.11 -6.12 -10.03
CA GLN A 130 17.88 -5.26 -10.95
C GLN A 130 18.71 -4.19 -10.23
N ARG A 131 18.28 -3.69 -9.07
CA ARG A 131 19.03 -2.65 -8.33
C ARG A 131 20.17 -3.18 -7.46
N ARG A 132 20.18 -4.48 -7.11
CA ARG A 132 21.20 -5.08 -6.23
C ARG A 132 22.52 -5.41 -6.95
N TRP A 133 22.56 -5.34 -8.28
CA TRP A 133 23.72 -5.66 -9.13
C TRP A 133 24.27 -4.44 -9.89
N ARG A 134 24.03 -3.23 -9.39
CA ARG A 134 24.63 -2.00 -9.91
C ARG A 134 25.39 -1.27 -8.83
#